data_AF-A0A7S2I926-F1
#
_entry.id   AF-A0A7S2I926-F1
#
_cell.length_a   1.000
_cell.length_b   1.000
_cell.length_c   1.000
_cell.angle_alpha   90.00
_cell.angle_beta   90.00
_cell.angle_gamma   90.00
#
_symmetry.space_group_name_H-M   'P 1'
#
loop_
_entity.id
_entity.type
_entity.pdbx_description
1 polymer ?
#
loop_
_entity_poly.entity_id
_entity_poly.type
_entity_poly.pdbx_seq_one_letter_code
_entity_poly.pdbx_strand_id
1 'polypeptide(L)'
;PTSMHHCRWDPSFYAEGWQLKPTFYLRYLQSLISRHAPWLRLSCTEYNYQQDFSADDVVGAVLNLDALAIYAREGVDLAAKWTGPKAGTVLEYALLHFLRNYDGHGGTIVGSQYVNVSVSTSTDQLAAHAFLSSDTTTLAILLINKQSDKAIEASVNLTPPALAALTLDDRKLSAPVALYRLDAQHTARSKPETITPSADHAVVPMPPVSAALLVVRM
;
A
#
# COMPACT_ATOMS: atom_id res chain seq x y z
N PRO A 1 5.81 18.77 10.94
CA PRO A 1 5.37 18.25 9.61
C PRO A 1 4.81 16.82 9.63
N THR A 2 5.02 16.06 10.70
CA THR A 2 4.63 14.64 10.87
C THR A 2 3.14 14.39 11.12
N SER A 3 2.29 15.41 11.12
CA SER A 3 0.86 15.31 11.47
C SER A 3 -0.10 15.32 10.27
N MET A 4 0.40 15.38 9.04
CA MET A 4 -0.41 15.43 7.80
C MET A 4 -0.91 14.07 7.29
N HIS A 5 -0.58 12.97 7.96
CA HIS A 5 -1.07 11.64 7.61
C HIS A 5 -2.36 11.28 8.34
N HIS A 6 -2.49 11.66 9.62
CA HIS A 6 -3.72 11.52 10.42
C HIS A 6 -4.95 12.15 9.75
N CYS A 7 -4.81 13.31 9.07
CA CYS A 7 -5.95 13.97 8.38
C CYS A 7 -6.51 13.17 7.20
N ARG A 8 -5.83 12.07 6.83
CA ARG A 8 -6.20 11.16 5.74
C ARG A 8 -6.93 9.91 6.22
N TRP A 9 -7.17 9.68 7.50
CA TRP A 9 -7.90 8.47 7.92
C TRP A 9 -8.57 8.53 9.29
N ASP A 10 -8.10 9.39 10.20
CA ASP A 10 -8.63 9.49 11.57
C ASP A 10 -9.82 10.47 11.62
N PRO A 11 -11.05 10.01 11.96
CA PRO A 11 -12.20 10.89 12.06
C PRO A 11 -12.13 11.86 13.25
N SER A 12 -11.29 11.56 14.25
CA SER A 12 -11.11 12.38 15.46
C SER A 12 -9.99 13.42 15.34
N PHE A 13 -9.17 13.35 14.30
CA PHE A 13 -8.05 14.28 14.10
C PHE A 13 -8.51 15.63 13.52
N TYR A 14 -8.11 16.71 14.19
CA TYR A 14 -8.39 18.10 13.82
C TYR A 14 -7.09 18.77 13.36
N ALA A 15 -6.99 19.10 12.08
CA ALA A 15 -5.92 19.94 11.55
C ALA A 15 -6.44 21.38 11.40
N GLU A 16 -5.71 22.35 11.96
CA GLU A 16 -6.03 23.77 11.76
C GLU A 16 -5.74 24.17 10.31
N GLY A 17 -6.79 24.49 9.53
CA GLY A 17 -6.66 25.01 8.18
C GLY A 17 -7.87 24.75 7.28
N TRP A 18 -8.05 25.63 6.29
CA TRP A 18 -9.14 25.67 5.31
C TRP A 18 -9.02 24.63 4.18
N GLN A 19 -8.09 23.69 4.28
CA GLN A 19 -7.75 22.69 3.25
C GLN A 19 -8.24 21.31 3.69
N LEU A 20 -9.37 20.94 3.11
CA LEU A 20 -10.20 19.83 3.51
C LEU A 20 -9.60 18.42 3.22
N LYS A 21 -10.19 17.46 3.94
CA LYS A 21 -9.89 16.02 4.12
C LYS A 21 -10.04 15.15 2.84
N PRO A 22 -8.95 14.69 2.16
CA PRO A 22 -9.03 13.87 0.95
C PRO A 22 -9.82 12.55 1.12
N THR A 23 -9.66 11.84 2.24
CA THR A 23 -10.28 10.53 2.43
C THR A 23 -11.73 10.63 2.90
N PHE A 24 -12.05 11.66 3.70
CA PHE A 24 -13.44 12.01 3.95
C PHE A 24 -14.12 12.39 2.63
N TYR A 25 -13.43 13.09 1.72
CA TYR A 25 -13.97 13.33 0.38
C TYR A 25 -14.18 12.05 -0.41
N LEU A 26 -13.24 11.12 -0.43
CA LEU A 26 -13.44 9.83 -1.09
C LEU A 26 -14.67 9.12 -0.51
N ARG A 27 -14.78 8.99 0.81
CA ARG A 27 -15.94 8.37 1.48
C ARG A 27 -17.24 9.14 1.24
N TYR A 28 -17.18 10.46 1.22
CA TYR A 28 -18.33 11.31 0.96
C TYR A 28 -18.81 11.15 -0.48
N LEU A 29 -17.90 11.16 -1.46
CA LEU A 29 -18.19 10.89 -2.87
C LEU A 29 -18.77 9.48 -3.04
N GLN A 30 -18.17 8.46 -2.40
CA GLN A 30 -18.72 7.11 -2.37
C GLN A 30 -20.13 7.08 -1.76
N SER A 31 -20.40 7.87 -0.71
CA SER A 31 -21.73 7.98 -0.11
C SER A 31 -22.75 8.63 -1.05
N LEU A 32 -22.32 9.57 -1.90
CA LEU A 32 -23.17 10.21 -2.89
C LEU A 32 -23.47 9.24 -4.04
N ILE A 33 -22.44 8.55 -4.55
CA ILE A 33 -22.56 7.50 -5.57
C ILE A 33 -23.55 6.43 -5.09
N SER A 34 -23.33 5.90 -3.88
CA SER A 34 -24.18 4.83 -3.32
C SER A 34 -25.65 5.26 -3.16
N ARG A 35 -25.92 6.53 -2.81
CA ARG A 35 -27.28 7.03 -2.59
C ARG A 35 -28.00 7.45 -3.87
N HIS A 36 -27.28 7.99 -4.84
CA HIS A 36 -27.90 8.70 -5.97
C HIS A 36 -27.66 8.05 -7.32
N ALA A 37 -26.54 7.35 -7.50
CA ALA A 37 -26.15 6.76 -8.78
C ALA A 37 -25.18 5.57 -8.59
N PRO A 38 -25.65 4.43 -8.05
CA PRO A 38 -24.78 3.30 -7.66
C PRO A 38 -24.08 2.60 -8.83
N TRP A 39 -24.44 2.94 -10.07
CA TRP A 39 -23.76 2.46 -11.28
C TRP A 39 -22.51 3.27 -11.64
N LEU A 40 -22.26 4.41 -10.99
CA LEU A 40 -21.09 5.23 -11.25
C LEU A 40 -19.83 4.66 -10.58
N ARG A 41 -18.70 4.87 -11.26
CA ARG A 41 -17.35 4.62 -10.77
C ARG A 41 -16.69 5.93 -10.35
N LEU A 42 -15.71 5.85 -9.46
CA LEU A 42 -14.98 7.01 -8.95
C LEU A 42 -13.55 7.04 -9.52
N SER A 43 -13.18 8.14 -10.19
CA SER A 43 -11.83 8.35 -10.70
C SER A 43 -11.18 9.61 -10.16
N CYS A 44 -9.90 9.53 -9.82
CA CYS A 44 -9.01 10.67 -9.56
C CYS A 44 -8.13 10.90 -10.80
N THR A 45 -8.59 11.75 -11.73
CA THR A 45 -7.93 11.93 -13.03
C THR A 45 -6.61 12.70 -12.95
N GLU A 46 -6.36 13.41 -11.85
CA GLU A 46 -5.08 14.05 -11.57
C GLU A 46 -4.78 13.99 -10.07
N TYR A 47 -3.59 13.52 -9.73
CA TYR A 47 -3.02 13.67 -8.41
C TYR A 47 -1.51 13.96 -8.50
N ASN A 48 -0.97 14.69 -7.53
CA ASN A 48 0.47 14.90 -7.42
C ASN A 48 0.91 14.99 -5.95
N TYR A 49 1.32 13.87 -5.37
CA TYR A 49 1.89 13.83 -4.01
C TYR A 49 3.40 14.11 -3.98
N GLN A 50 4.01 14.45 -5.12
CA GLN A 50 5.44 14.68 -5.27
C GLN A 50 5.78 16.16 -5.54
N GLN A 51 4.82 17.07 -5.51
CA GLN A 51 5.03 18.47 -5.92
C GLN A 51 6.19 19.16 -5.19
N ASP A 52 6.36 18.86 -3.90
CA ASP A 52 7.40 19.45 -3.05
C ASP A 52 8.66 18.57 -2.91
N PHE A 53 8.78 17.51 -3.71
CA PHE A 53 9.88 16.55 -3.66
C PHE A 53 10.58 16.42 -5.01
N SER A 54 11.86 16.06 -5.00
CA SER A 54 12.56 15.72 -6.23
C SER A 54 12.05 14.39 -6.81
N ALA A 55 12.24 14.16 -8.11
CA ALA A 55 11.80 12.93 -8.77
C ALA A 55 12.43 11.66 -8.17
N ASP A 56 13.63 11.81 -7.59
CA ASP A 56 14.44 10.74 -6.99
C ASP A 56 14.28 10.63 -5.48
N ASP A 57 13.32 11.34 -4.90
CA ASP A 57 13.07 11.31 -3.47
C ASP A 57 12.24 10.07 -3.06
N VAL A 58 12.81 9.25 -2.17
CA VAL A 58 12.15 8.08 -1.60
C VAL A 58 10.90 8.46 -0.79
N VAL A 59 10.88 9.62 -0.13
CA VAL A 59 9.71 10.12 0.61
C VAL A 59 8.55 10.31 -0.35
N GLY A 60 8.79 11.01 -1.46
CA GLY A 60 7.79 11.21 -2.51
C GLY A 60 7.28 9.87 -3.05
N ALA A 61 8.17 8.91 -3.31
CA ALA A 61 7.80 7.59 -3.81
C ALA A 61 6.92 6.81 -2.82
N VAL A 62 7.31 6.74 -1.54
CA VAL A 62 6.54 6.06 -0.47
C VAL A 62 5.19 6.74 -0.24
N LEU A 63 5.11 8.08 -0.30
CA LEU A 63 3.86 8.83 -0.21
C LEU A 63 2.87 8.45 -1.32
N ASN A 64 3.36 8.26 -2.54
CA ASN A 64 2.53 7.84 -3.66
C ASN A 64 1.99 6.41 -3.46
N LEU A 65 2.80 5.49 -2.89
CA LEU A 65 2.34 4.13 -2.58
C LEU A 65 1.22 4.13 -1.52
N ASP A 66 1.40 4.86 -0.42
CA ASP A 66 0.39 4.99 0.65
C ASP A 66 -0.92 5.59 0.10
N ALA A 67 -0.83 6.65 -0.70
CA ALA A 67 -2.01 7.29 -1.28
C ALA A 67 -2.78 6.37 -2.24
N LEU A 68 -2.08 5.65 -3.13
CA LEU A 68 -2.71 4.70 -4.05
C LEU A 68 -3.33 3.51 -3.31
N ALA A 69 -2.71 3.06 -2.22
CA ALA A 69 -3.27 1.99 -1.40
C ALA A 69 -4.52 2.46 -0.62
N ILE A 70 -4.59 3.73 -0.22
CA ILE A 70 -5.80 4.35 0.32
C ILE A 70 -6.88 4.47 -0.77
N TYR A 71 -6.51 4.86 -1.99
CA TYR A 71 -7.45 4.94 -3.11
C TYR A 71 -8.10 3.57 -3.39
N ALA A 72 -7.31 2.50 -3.40
CA ALA A 72 -7.83 1.15 -3.52
C ALA A 72 -8.77 0.78 -2.35
N ARG A 73 -8.38 1.09 -1.10
CA ARG A 73 -9.21 0.85 0.09
C ARG A 73 -10.55 1.56 0.03
N GLU A 74 -10.58 2.80 -0.45
CA GLU A 74 -11.77 3.64 -0.50
C GLU A 74 -12.54 3.52 -1.83
N GLY A 75 -12.21 2.53 -2.68
CA GLY A 75 -12.96 2.19 -3.89
C GLY A 75 -12.79 3.16 -5.06
N VAL A 76 -11.63 3.81 -5.19
CA VAL A 76 -11.29 4.58 -6.40
C VAL A 76 -10.92 3.61 -7.52
N ASP A 77 -11.68 3.64 -8.61
CA ASP A 77 -11.52 2.73 -9.75
C ASP A 77 -10.33 3.08 -10.65
N LEU A 78 -9.99 4.37 -10.73
CA LEU A 78 -8.91 4.87 -11.58
C LEU A 78 -8.23 6.07 -10.94
N ALA A 79 -6.89 6.08 -10.97
CA ALA A 79 -6.09 7.21 -10.56
C ALA A 79 -4.99 7.50 -11.57
N ALA A 80 -4.81 8.76 -11.96
CA ALA A 80 -3.79 9.18 -12.91
C ALA A 80 -2.88 10.25 -12.30
N LYS A 81 -1.58 9.95 -12.26
CA LYS A 81 -0.57 10.86 -11.72
C LYS A 81 -0.33 12.02 -12.70
N TRP A 82 -0.33 13.25 -12.19
CA TRP A 82 0.09 14.43 -12.92
C TRP A 82 1.51 14.87 -12.51
N THR A 83 2.47 15.01 -13.42
CA THR A 83 2.61 14.27 -14.69
C THR A 83 3.19 12.88 -14.44
N GLY A 84 3.35 12.05 -15.48
CA GLY A 84 3.95 10.72 -15.35
C GLY A 84 5.37 10.73 -14.76
N PRO A 85 5.81 9.64 -14.11
CA PRO A 85 7.17 9.53 -13.59
C PRO A 85 8.19 9.63 -14.72
N LYS A 86 9.33 10.28 -14.47
CA LYS A 86 10.45 10.33 -15.42
C LYS A 86 11.21 9.00 -15.38
N ALA A 87 11.77 8.60 -16.51
CA ALA A 87 12.59 7.39 -16.60
C ALA A 87 13.82 7.46 -15.70
N GLY A 88 14.19 6.33 -15.10
CA GLY A 88 15.34 6.17 -14.20
C GLY A 88 15.11 6.70 -12.78
N THR A 89 13.90 7.15 -12.44
CA THR A 89 13.62 7.77 -11.14
C THR A 89 13.08 6.80 -10.11
N VAL A 90 13.25 7.14 -8.84
CA VAL A 90 12.70 6.34 -7.71
C VAL A 90 11.17 6.24 -7.80
N LEU A 91 10.50 7.29 -8.30
CA LEU A 91 9.06 7.23 -8.51
C LEU A 91 8.67 6.28 -9.66
N GLU A 92 9.43 6.22 -10.75
CA GLU A 92 9.21 5.22 -11.80
C GLU A 92 9.29 3.81 -11.22
N TYR A 93 10.32 3.55 -10.41
CA TYR A 93 10.45 2.29 -9.69
C TYR A 93 9.20 2.01 -8.84
N ALA A 94 8.78 2.94 -7.99
CA ALA A 94 7.62 2.75 -7.12
C ALA A 94 6.33 2.46 -7.91
N LEU A 95 6.03 3.21 -8.96
CA LEU A 95 4.73 3.13 -9.64
C LEU A 95 4.65 2.08 -10.75
N LEU A 96 5.72 1.91 -11.53
CA LEU A 96 5.71 1.04 -12.72
C LEU A 96 6.35 -0.32 -12.47
N HIS A 97 7.23 -0.43 -11.47
CA HIS A 97 7.88 -1.69 -11.13
C HIS A 97 7.32 -2.26 -9.83
N PHE A 98 7.46 -1.56 -8.71
CA PHE A 98 7.07 -2.07 -7.39
C PHE A 98 5.57 -2.41 -7.28
N LEU A 99 4.67 -1.65 -7.92
CA LEU A 99 3.23 -1.96 -7.92
C LEU A 99 2.76 -2.86 -9.07
N ARG A 100 3.42 -2.83 -10.24
CA ARG A 100 2.91 -3.41 -11.50
C ARG A 100 3.77 -4.51 -12.11
N ASN A 101 5.03 -4.63 -11.70
CA ASN A 101 5.97 -5.59 -12.24
C ASN A 101 7.12 -5.82 -11.24
N TYR A 102 6.77 -6.19 -10.01
CA TYR A 102 7.72 -6.24 -8.89
C TYR A 102 8.76 -7.34 -9.09
N ASP A 103 8.38 -8.43 -9.76
CA ASP A 103 9.23 -9.60 -10.02
C ASP A 103 9.95 -9.56 -11.38
N GLY A 104 9.68 -8.54 -12.20
CA GLY A 104 10.18 -8.45 -13.57
C GLY A 104 9.52 -9.38 -14.59
N HIS A 105 8.54 -10.18 -14.17
CA HIS A 105 7.83 -11.18 -14.96
C HIS A 105 6.31 -10.90 -15.02
N GLY A 106 5.88 -9.70 -14.62
CA GLY A 106 4.49 -9.26 -14.68
C GLY A 106 3.70 -9.41 -13.38
N GLY A 107 4.34 -9.78 -12.26
CA GLY A 107 3.71 -9.75 -10.95
C GLY A 107 3.22 -8.34 -10.60
N THR A 108 1.94 -8.21 -10.26
CA THR A 108 1.26 -6.91 -10.07
C THR A 108 0.25 -6.99 -8.93
N ILE A 109 0.14 -5.92 -8.15
CA ILE A 109 -1.00 -5.72 -7.24
C ILE A 109 -2.08 -4.83 -7.85
N VAL A 110 -1.76 -4.11 -8.93
CA VAL A 110 -2.77 -3.32 -9.64
C VAL A 110 -3.79 -4.24 -10.29
N GLY A 111 -5.08 -3.96 -10.05
CA GLY A 111 -6.20 -4.78 -10.48
C GLY A 111 -6.56 -5.91 -9.52
N SER A 112 -5.82 -6.07 -8.42
CA SER A 112 -6.15 -7.02 -7.36
C SER A 112 -7.27 -6.50 -6.45
N GLN A 113 -7.98 -7.41 -5.81
CA GLN A 113 -9.00 -7.08 -4.82
C GLN A 113 -8.36 -6.58 -3.53
N TYR A 114 -8.75 -5.39 -3.05
CA TYR A 114 -8.33 -4.92 -1.73
C TYR A 114 -8.95 -5.78 -0.62
N VAL A 115 -8.12 -6.21 0.33
CA VAL A 115 -8.53 -6.97 1.51
C VAL A 115 -8.30 -6.12 2.74
N ASN A 116 -9.33 -5.99 3.58
CA ASN A 116 -9.23 -5.25 4.83
C ASN A 116 -8.21 -5.90 5.76
N VAL A 117 -7.35 -5.07 6.33
CA VAL A 117 -6.34 -5.49 7.32
C VAL A 117 -6.51 -4.68 8.60
N SER A 118 -6.29 -5.33 9.73
CA SER A 118 -6.22 -4.67 11.03
C SER A 118 -4.77 -4.37 11.39
N VAL A 119 -4.49 -3.13 11.78
CA VAL A 119 -3.18 -2.70 12.28
C VAL A 119 -3.34 -2.36 13.76
N SER A 120 -2.55 -2.98 14.62
CA SER A 120 -2.59 -2.78 16.08
C SER A 120 -1.79 -1.56 16.55
N THR A 121 -0.97 -1.00 15.68
CA THR A 121 -0.21 0.24 15.91
C THR A 121 -0.91 1.44 15.30
N SER A 122 -0.47 2.65 15.67
CA SER A 122 -0.96 3.88 15.04
C SER A 122 -0.69 3.86 13.54
N THR A 123 -1.72 4.08 12.72
CA THR A 123 -1.59 4.10 11.25
C THR A 123 -0.85 5.33 10.71
N ASP A 124 -0.44 6.23 11.61
CA ASP A 124 0.51 7.30 11.33
C ASP A 124 1.96 6.89 11.46
N GLN A 125 2.23 5.73 12.06
CA GLN A 125 3.58 5.16 12.12
C GLN A 125 3.75 4.08 11.07
N LEU A 126 2.79 3.15 10.98
CA LEU A 126 2.83 2.01 10.09
C LEU A 126 1.47 1.84 9.43
N ALA A 127 1.43 1.82 8.10
CA ALA A 127 0.24 1.38 7.37
C ALA A 127 0.45 -0.01 6.78
N ALA A 128 -0.64 -0.76 6.66
CA ALA A 128 -0.68 -2.04 5.99
C ALA A 128 -1.88 -2.08 5.04
N HIS A 129 -1.70 -2.70 3.89
CA HIS A 129 -2.71 -2.88 2.85
C HIS A 129 -2.52 -4.25 2.22
N ALA A 130 -3.59 -5.04 2.11
CA ALA A 130 -3.54 -6.35 1.48
C ALA A 130 -4.31 -6.36 0.17
N PHE A 131 -3.79 -7.14 -0.78
CA PHE A 131 -4.31 -7.27 -2.12
C PHE A 131 -4.33 -8.75 -2.50
N LEU A 132 -5.51 -9.26 -2.84
CA LEU A 132 -5.70 -10.63 -3.30
C LEU A 132 -5.83 -10.61 -4.83
N SER A 133 -4.99 -11.41 -5.50
CA SER A 133 -5.05 -11.55 -6.96
C SER A 133 -6.42 -12.07 -7.41
N SER A 134 -6.80 -11.75 -8.65
CA SER A 134 -8.11 -12.11 -9.20
C SER A 134 -8.34 -13.63 -9.29
N ASP A 135 -7.28 -14.42 -9.43
CA ASP A 135 -7.28 -15.88 -9.41
C ASP A 135 -7.20 -16.45 -7.98
N THR A 136 -7.12 -15.60 -6.95
CA THR A 136 -7.04 -15.95 -5.53
C THR A 136 -5.81 -16.77 -5.13
N THR A 137 -4.77 -16.81 -5.95
CA THR A 137 -3.54 -17.60 -5.69
C THR A 137 -2.44 -16.80 -5.00
N THR A 138 -2.51 -15.47 -5.03
CA THR A 138 -1.45 -14.59 -4.53
C THR A 138 -2.04 -13.53 -3.59
N LEU A 139 -1.54 -13.50 -2.36
CA LEU A 139 -1.80 -12.45 -1.39
C LEU A 139 -0.56 -11.55 -1.31
N ALA A 140 -0.72 -10.27 -1.66
CA ALA A 140 0.32 -9.28 -1.54
C ALA A 140 0.01 -8.30 -0.39
N ILE A 141 0.94 -8.13 0.54
CA ILE A 141 0.80 -7.26 1.71
C ILE A 141 1.81 -6.13 1.57
N LEU A 142 1.30 -4.92 1.35
CA LEU A 142 2.05 -3.68 1.30
C LEU A 142 2.11 -3.07 2.70
N LEU A 143 3.30 -3.01 3.27
CA LEU A 143 3.62 -2.32 4.51
C LEU A 143 4.30 -0.99 4.21
N ILE A 144 3.94 0.06 4.94
CA ILE A 144 4.52 1.40 4.79
C ILE A 144 4.97 1.91 6.16
N ASN A 145 6.28 2.06 6.38
CA ASN A 145 6.80 2.78 7.53
C ASN A 145 6.84 4.29 7.22
N LYS A 146 6.04 5.06 7.95
CA LYS A 146 5.88 6.52 7.80
C LYS A 146 6.79 7.32 8.73
N GLN A 147 7.54 6.65 9.61
CA GLN A 147 8.47 7.32 10.51
C GLN A 147 9.66 7.86 9.72
N SER A 148 10.00 9.13 9.94
CA SER A 148 11.08 9.82 9.22
C SER A 148 12.49 9.44 9.70
N ASP A 149 12.60 8.98 10.95
CA ASP A 149 13.88 8.79 11.65
C ASP A 149 13.97 7.45 12.39
N LYS A 150 12.89 6.65 12.41
CA LYS A 150 12.80 5.44 13.20
C LYS A 150 12.49 4.20 12.35
N ALA A 151 13.30 3.16 12.53
CA ALA A 151 13.00 1.83 11.99
C ALA A 151 11.90 1.15 12.80
N ILE A 152 11.08 0.35 12.13
CA ILE A 152 10.01 -0.46 12.73
C ILE A 152 10.26 -1.93 12.39
N GLU A 153 10.05 -2.83 13.36
CA GLU A 153 9.90 -4.25 13.07
C GLU A 153 8.40 -4.57 12.97
N ALA A 154 7.91 -4.76 11.75
CA ALA A 154 6.51 -5.08 11.52
C ALA A 154 6.30 -6.59 11.66
N SER A 155 5.55 -7.00 12.69
CA SER A 155 5.08 -8.37 12.82
C SER A 155 3.73 -8.52 12.10
N VAL A 156 3.70 -9.36 11.07
CA VAL A 156 2.53 -9.60 10.23
C VAL A 156 1.99 -10.99 10.53
N ASN A 157 0.74 -11.08 10.98
CA ASN A 157 0.03 -12.36 11.01
C ASN A 157 -0.46 -12.65 9.58
N LEU A 158 -0.02 -13.76 9.03
CA LEU A 158 -0.34 -14.25 7.68
C LEU A 158 -1.44 -15.31 7.71
N THR A 159 -2.04 -15.58 8.86
CA THR A 159 -3.29 -16.32 8.95
C THR A 159 -4.29 -15.60 8.06
N PRO A 160 -4.83 -16.26 7.01
CA PRO A 160 -5.82 -15.64 6.17
C PRO A 160 -6.94 -15.10 7.06
N PRO A 161 -7.42 -13.85 6.87
CA PRO A 161 -8.72 -13.51 7.43
C PRO A 161 -9.67 -14.61 6.99
N ALA A 162 -10.57 -15.06 7.85
CA ALA A 162 -11.52 -16.12 7.55
C ALA A 162 -12.28 -15.81 6.24
N LEU A 163 -11.70 -16.21 5.12
CA LEU A 163 -12.33 -16.39 3.83
C LEU A 163 -13.18 -17.62 4.05
N ALA A 164 -14.36 -17.41 4.62
CA ALA A 164 -15.39 -18.42 4.79
C ALA A 164 -15.84 -18.90 3.40
N ALA A 165 -15.00 -19.72 2.74
CA ALA A 165 -15.26 -20.56 1.57
C ALA A 165 -13.99 -21.15 0.93
N LEU A 166 -12.77 -20.81 1.37
CA LEU A 166 -11.57 -21.54 0.94
C LEU A 166 -11.20 -22.52 2.06
N THR A 167 -11.66 -23.76 1.97
CA THR A 167 -11.08 -24.89 2.69
C THR A 167 -9.63 -25.04 2.25
N LEU A 168 -8.74 -24.32 2.93
CA LEU A 168 -7.30 -24.51 2.88
C LEU A 168 -6.99 -25.58 3.93
N ASP A 169 -6.92 -26.83 3.49
CA ASP A 169 -6.35 -27.91 4.29
C ASP A 169 -4.94 -27.48 4.75
N ASP A 170 -4.80 -27.24 6.06
CA ASP A 170 -3.58 -27.36 6.87
C ASP A 170 -2.24 -26.86 6.29
N ARG A 171 -2.24 -25.86 5.39
CA ARG A 171 -0.99 -25.27 4.91
C ARG A 171 -0.41 -24.36 5.99
N LYS A 172 0.40 -24.96 6.87
CA LYS A 172 1.40 -24.22 7.64
C LYS A 172 2.16 -23.32 6.66
N LEU A 173 2.16 -22.02 6.93
CA LEU A 173 2.84 -21.02 6.12
C LEU A 173 4.36 -21.05 6.35
N SER A 174 4.96 -22.24 6.40
CA SER A 174 6.41 -22.44 6.56
C SER A 174 7.19 -22.26 5.25
N ALA A 175 6.49 -22.04 4.13
CA ALA A 175 7.12 -21.75 2.86
C ALA A 175 7.74 -20.34 2.89
N PRO A 176 8.95 -20.15 2.33
CA PRO A 176 9.54 -18.82 2.27
C PRO A 176 8.69 -17.85 1.43
N VAL A 177 8.53 -16.63 1.93
CA VAL A 177 7.74 -15.55 1.33
C VAL A 177 8.68 -14.56 0.65
N ALA A 178 8.33 -14.12 -0.56
CA ALA A 178 9.12 -13.13 -1.29
C ALA A 178 8.88 -11.73 -0.71
N LEU A 179 9.96 -10.97 -0.51
CA LEU A 179 9.92 -9.60 -0.02
C LEU A 179 10.58 -8.65 -1.03
N TYR A 180 9.82 -7.64 -1.45
CA TYR A 180 10.33 -6.54 -2.27
C TYR A 180 10.36 -5.26 -1.44
N ARG A 181 11.35 -4.40 -1.66
CA ARG A 181 11.56 -3.18 -0.86
C ARG A 181 11.59 -1.93 -1.71
N LEU A 182 11.14 -0.83 -1.10
CA LEU A 182 11.40 0.54 -1.51
C LEU A 182 11.85 1.31 -0.27
N ASP A 183 13.11 1.72 -0.24
CA ASP A 183 13.69 2.55 0.82
C ASP A 183 14.91 3.28 0.26
N ALA A 184 15.65 3.99 1.12
CA ALA A 184 16.84 4.75 0.70
C ALA A 184 17.96 3.88 0.08
N GLN A 185 17.95 2.56 0.29
CA GLN A 185 18.90 1.61 -0.28
C GLN A 185 18.30 0.82 -1.46
N HIS A 186 16.97 0.75 -1.55
CA HIS A 186 16.22 0.01 -2.56
C HIS A 186 15.40 0.96 -3.44
N THR A 187 16.07 1.75 -4.27
CA THR A 187 15.43 2.78 -5.12
C THR A 187 15.16 2.32 -6.56
N ALA A 188 15.55 1.09 -6.90
CA ALA A 188 15.35 0.47 -8.21
C ALA A 188 15.03 -1.03 -8.03
N ARG A 189 14.60 -1.68 -9.12
CA ARG A 189 14.26 -3.11 -9.09
C ARG A 189 15.45 -3.95 -8.64
N SER A 190 15.21 -4.80 -7.64
CA SER A 190 16.14 -5.80 -7.14
C SER A 190 15.51 -7.20 -7.17
N LYS A 191 16.33 -8.23 -6.92
CA LYS A 191 15.81 -9.57 -6.64
C LYS A 191 15.05 -9.54 -5.29
N PRO A 192 13.98 -10.32 -5.13
CA PRO A 192 13.29 -10.39 -3.85
C PRO A 192 14.22 -10.93 -2.77
N GLU A 193 14.11 -10.36 -1.58
CA GLU A 193 14.54 -11.00 -0.35
C GLU A 193 13.58 -12.14 -0.01
N THR A 194 13.99 -12.99 0.93
CA THR A 194 13.19 -14.12 1.39
C THR A 194 12.99 -14.01 2.89
N ILE A 195 11.73 -14.03 3.34
CA ILE A 195 11.38 -14.16 4.75
C ILE A 195 10.87 -15.58 4.98
N THR A 196 11.39 -16.25 6.00
CA THR A 196 10.84 -17.51 6.48
C THR A 196 9.87 -17.22 7.62
N PRO A 197 8.55 -17.43 7.45
CA PRO A 197 7.61 -17.20 8.53
C PRO A 197 7.84 -18.18 9.69
N SER A 198 7.63 -17.71 10.91
CA SER A 198 7.58 -18.54 12.11
C SER A 198 6.12 -18.85 12.41
N ALA A 199 5.71 -20.10 12.19
CA ALA A 199 4.30 -20.54 12.26
C ALA A 199 3.39 -19.77 11.30
N ASP A 200 2.65 -18.78 11.81
CA ASP A 200 1.72 -17.90 11.09
C ASP A 200 2.19 -16.44 11.03
N HIS A 201 3.40 -16.14 11.52
CA HIS A 201 3.91 -14.77 11.61
C HIS A 201 5.16 -14.56 10.75
N ALA A 202 5.20 -13.43 10.04
CA ALA A 202 6.40 -12.91 9.38
C ALA A 202 6.84 -11.61 10.06
N VAL A 203 8.14 -11.50 10.37
CA VAL A 203 8.73 -10.27 10.91
C VAL A 203 9.48 -9.56 9.80
N VAL A 204 9.13 -8.29 9.56
CA VAL A 204 9.67 -7.48 8.48
C VAL A 204 10.37 -6.26 9.08
N PRO A 205 11.71 -6.17 9.00
CA PRO A 205 12.41 -4.96 9.39
C PRO A 205 12.16 -3.87 8.34
N MET A 206 11.73 -2.70 8.79
CA MET A 206 11.34 -1.56 7.97
C MET A 206 12.21 -0.35 8.34
N PRO A 207 13.16 0.07 7.47
CA PRO A 207 13.89 1.32 7.65
C PRO A 207 12.94 2.53 7.75
N PRO A 208 13.41 3.69 8.27
CA PRO A 208 12.64 4.93 8.18
C PRO A 208 12.24 5.22 6.73
N VAL A 209 11.03 5.72 6.52
CA VAL A 209 10.46 6.04 5.19
C VAL A 209 10.67 4.89 4.19
N SER A 210 9.92 3.81 4.38
CA SER A 210 10.06 2.62 3.55
C SER A 210 8.73 1.97 3.22
N ALA A 211 8.72 1.22 2.12
CA ALA A 211 7.69 0.28 1.76
C ALA A 211 8.26 -1.13 1.61
N ALA A 212 7.49 -2.12 2.03
CA ALA A 212 7.78 -3.52 1.84
C ALA A 212 6.55 -4.20 1.25
N LEU A 213 6.76 -5.00 0.20
CA LEU A 213 5.72 -5.80 -0.42
C LEU A 213 6.04 -7.27 -0.17
N LEU A 214 5.26 -7.88 0.71
CA LEU A 214 5.32 -9.31 1.01
C LEU A 214 4.39 -10.04 0.05
N VAL A 215 4.90 -10.99 -0.73
CA VAL A 215 4.13 -11.74 -1.73
C VAL A 215 4.05 -13.20 -1.29
N VAL A 216 2.86 -13.58 -0.80
CA VAL A 216 2.54 -14.93 -0.34
C VAL A 216 1.79 -15.66 -1.46
N ARG A 217 2.31 -16.81 -1.89
CA ARG A 217 1.63 -17.70 -2.84
C ARG A 217 0.89 -18.80 -2.10
N MET A 218 -0.37 -19.00 -2.44
CA MET A 218 -1.31 -19.95 -1.81
C MET A 218 -1.66 -21.11 -2.75
#